data_AF-A0A2S9GCH5-F1
#
_entry.id   AF-A0A2S9GCH5-F1
#
_cell.length_a   1.000
_cell.length_b   1.000
_cell.length_c   1.000
_cell.angle_alpha   90.00
_cell.angle_beta   90.00
_cell.angle_gamma   90.00
#
_symmetry.space_group_name_H-M   'P 1'
#
loop_
_entity.id
_entity.type
_entity.pdbx_description
1 polymer ?
#
loop_
_entity_poly.entity_id
_entity_poly.type
_entity_poly.pdbx_seq_one_letter_code
_entity_poly.pdbx_strand_id
1 'polypeptide(L)'
;FVRQLGATESDAGTALLAARPAELVDALDRLVVEGQRDMLGACAIGPTFHTEYLPDDPVAAMGAGKAHAVPLIVGTNADEGRLFT
;
A
#
# COMPACT_ATOMS: atom_id res chain seq x y z
N PHE A 1 8.33 -6.66 -5.77
CA PHE A 1 7.23 -7.63 -5.98
C PHE A 1 7.60 -8.72 -6.98
N VAL A 2 7.85 -8.43 -8.26
CA VAL A 2 8.10 -9.48 -9.30
C VAL A 2 9.28 -10.42 -9.01
N ARG A 3 10.31 -9.93 -8.32
CA ARG A 3 11.40 -10.77 -7.80
C ARG A 3 10.91 -11.84 -6.82
N GLN A 4 9.89 -11.53 -6.01
CA GLN A 4 9.26 -12.49 -5.09
C GLN A 4 8.43 -13.55 -5.83
N LEU A 5 8.07 -13.31 -7.09
CA LEU A 5 7.47 -14.29 -8.01
C LEU A 5 8.53 -15.09 -8.79
N GLY A 6 9.83 -14.85 -8.55
CA GLY A 6 10.92 -15.46 -9.32
C GLY A 6 11.11 -14.88 -10.73
N ALA A 7 10.48 -13.75 -11.03
CA ALA A 7 10.58 -13.05 -12.31
C ALA A 7 11.55 -11.86 -12.23
N THR A 8 11.86 -11.32 -13.40
CA THR A 8 12.66 -10.10 -13.55
C THR A 8 11.78 -8.88 -13.82
N GLU A 9 12.39 -7.71 -13.93
CA GLU A 9 11.66 -6.51 -14.35
C GLU A 9 11.25 -6.58 -15.83
N SER A 10 12.06 -7.26 -16.67
CA SER A 10 11.80 -7.35 -18.11
C SER A 10 10.58 -8.18 -18.49
N ASP A 11 10.15 -9.13 -17.65
CA ASP A 11 8.99 -10.00 -17.83
C ASP A 11 7.88 -9.75 -16.79
N ALA A 12 8.01 -8.68 -16.00
CA ALA A 12 7.15 -8.32 -14.88
C ALA A 12 5.65 -8.41 -15.19
N GLY A 13 5.21 -7.75 -16.27
CA GLY A 13 3.78 -7.68 -16.63
C GLY A 13 3.21 -9.06 -16.98
N THR A 14 3.95 -9.85 -17.76
CA THR A 14 3.55 -11.20 -18.15
C THR A 14 3.49 -12.13 -16.94
N ALA A 15 4.51 -12.08 -16.07
CA ALA A 15 4.56 -12.88 -14.85
C ALA A 15 3.39 -12.56 -13.91
N LEU A 16 3.06 -11.28 -13.73
CA LEU A 16 1.93 -10.84 -12.91
C LEU A 16 0.58 -11.35 -13.44
N LEU A 17 0.36 -11.27 -14.76
CA LEU A 17 -0.89 -11.69 -15.39
C LEU A 17 -1.05 -13.21 -15.46
N ALA A 18 0.06 -13.95 -15.49
CA ALA A 18 0.05 -15.42 -15.57
C ALA A 18 -0.01 -16.11 -14.18
N ALA A 19 0.43 -15.42 -13.12
CA ALA A 19 0.47 -15.97 -11.77
C ALA A 19 -0.93 -16.33 -11.26
N ARG A 20 -1.02 -17.43 -10.50
CA ARG A 20 -2.23 -17.76 -9.76
C ARG A 20 -2.43 -16.76 -8.62
N PRO A 21 -3.66 -16.43 -8.23
CA PRO A 21 -3.91 -15.51 -7.12
C PRO A 21 -3.18 -15.87 -5.82
N ALA A 22 -3.08 -17.16 -5.49
CA ALA A 22 -2.33 -17.62 -4.32
C ALA A 22 -0.83 -17.27 -4.38
N GLU A 23 -0.23 -17.32 -5.57
CA GLU A 23 1.20 -16.98 -5.75
C GLU A 23 1.43 -15.47 -5.57
N LEU A 24 0.46 -14.64 -5.97
CA LEU A 24 0.48 -13.21 -5.72
C LEU A 24 0.38 -12.88 -4.22
N VAL A 25 -0.48 -13.59 -3.49
CA VAL A 25 -0.61 -13.45 -2.03
C VAL A 25 0.69 -13.86 -1.34
N ASP A 26 1.23 -15.03 -1.65
CA ASP A 26 2.49 -15.51 -1.07
C ASP A 26 3.67 -14.56 -1.36
N ALA A 27 3.71 -13.97 -2.56
CA ALA A 27 4.72 -12.99 -2.92
C ALA A 27 4.56 -11.66 -2.15
N LEU A 28 3.32 -11.24 -1.89
CA LEU A 28 3.04 -10.07 -1.07
C LEU A 28 3.47 -10.29 0.38
N ASP A 29 3.13 -11.44 0.96
CA ASP A 29 3.49 -11.77 2.34
C ASP A 29 5.00 -11.71 2.56
N ARG A 30 5.78 -12.29 1.63
CA ARG A 30 7.25 -12.17 1.65
C ARG A 30 7.71 -10.73 1.57
N LEU A 31 7.11 -9.92 0.70
CA LEU A 31 7.47 -8.52 0.53
C LEU A 31 7.12 -7.67 1.76
N VAL A 32 6.00 -7.95 2.43
CA VAL A 32 5.60 -7.25 3.66
C VAL A 32 6.60 -7.57 4.78
N VAL A 33 6.97 -8.85 4.95
CA VAL A 33 7.97 -9.25 5.95
C VAL A 33 9.33 -8.60 5.68
N GLU A 34 9.74 -8.49 4.41
CA GLU A 34 10.95 -7.74 4.04
C GLU A 34 10.82 -6.26 4.38
N GLY A 35 9.73 -5.59 3.94
CA GLY A 35 9.52 -4.17 4.16
C GLY A 35 9.44 -3.77 5.64
N GLN A 36 8.86 -4.63 6.48
CA GLN A 36 8.79 -4.41 7.92
C GLN A 36 10.15 -4.43 8.62
N ARG A 37 11.17 -5.06 8.03
CA ARG A 37 12.55 -4.99 8.56
C ARG A 37 13.17 -3.62 8.34
N ASP A 38 12.82 -2.96 7.24
CA ASP A 38 13.37 -1.65 6.87
C ASP A 38 12.56 -0.49 7.48
N MET A 39 11.22 -0.63 7.52
CA MET A 39 10.30 0.35 8.07
C MET A 39 9.11 -0.34 8.74
N LEU A 40 9.01 -0.21 10.06
CA LEU A 40 7.86 -0.73 10.83
C LEU A 40 6.55 -0.12 10.31
N GLY A 41 5.55 -0.97 10.08
CA GLY A 41 4.26 -0.55 9.53
C GLY A 41 4.24 -0.34 8.02
N ALA A 42 5.30 -0.70 7.29
CA ALA A 42 5.32 -0.64 5.84
C ALA A 42 4.23 -1.55 5.22
N CYS A 43 3.28 -0.93 4.52
CA CYS A 43 2.39 -1.63 3.59
C CYS A 43 3.01 -1.56 2.19
N ALA A 44 3.38 -2.71 1.63
CA ALA A 44 4.02 -2.78 0.32
C ALA A 44 3.09 -2.39 -0.85
N ILE A 45 1.78 -2.48 -0.63
CA ILE A 45 0.74 -2.06 -1.58
C ILE A 45 -0.39 -1.34 -0.83
N GLY A 46 -1.00 -0.36 -1.47
CA GLY A 46 -2.09 0.44 -0.90
C GLY A 46 -2.52 1.55 -1.85
N PRO A 47 -3.42 2.45 -1.41
CA PRO A 47 -3.76 3.65 -2.16
C PRO A 47 -2.50 4.47 -2.48
N THR A 48 -2.43 5.00 -3.70
CA THR A 48 -1.39 5.94 -4.14
C THR A 48 -2.03 7.18 -4.77
N PHE A 49 -1.29 8.28 -4.78
CA PHE A 49 -1.68 9.52 -5.45
C PHE A 49 -1.19 9.55 -6.91
N HIS A 50 -1.46 10.66 -7.60
CA HIS A 50 -1.29 10.82 -9.06
C HIS A 50 -2.19 9.88 -9.89
N THR A 51 -3.37 9.61 -9.36
CA THR A 51 -4.43 8.90 -10.08
C THR A 51 -5.60 9.83 -10.36
N GLU A 52 -6.54 9.42 -11.21
CA GLU A 52 -7.78 10.18 -11.44
C GLU A 52 -8.56 10.44 -10.13
N TYR A 53 -8.58 9.46 -9.22
CA TYR A 53 -9.33 9.52 -7.97
C TYR A 53 -8.59 10.25 -6.85
N LEU A 54 -7.26 10.20 -6.84
CA LEU A 54 -6.41 10.90 -5.89
C LEU A 54 -5.27 11.59 -6.66
N PRO A 55 -5.52 12.78 -7.24
CA PRO A 55 -4.56 13.43 -8.14
C PRO A 55 -3.36 14.02 -7.40
N ASP A 56 -3.58 14.50 -6.17
CA ASP A 56 -2.60 15.15 -5.32
C ASP A 56 -2.20 14.26 -4.13
N ASP A 57 -1.04 14.53 -3.53
CA ASP A 57 -0.69 13.99 -2.22
C ASP A 57 -1.85 14.25 -1.23
N PRO A 58 -2.31 13.22 -0.48
CA PRO A 58 -3.51 13.32 0.34
C PRO A 58 -3.38 14.37 1.45
N VAL A 59 -2.21 14.55 2.05
CA VAL A 59 -2.00 15.55 3.11
C VAL A 59 -2.02 16.96 2.51
N ALA A 60 -1.39 17.14 1.36
CA ALA A 60 -1.43 18.41 0.63
C ALA A 60 -2.85 18.77 0.16
N ALA A 61 -3.62 17.80 -0.35
CA ALA A 61 -5.00 17.99 -0.77
C ALA A 61 -5.89 18.47 0.38
N MET A 62 -5.74 17.85 1.56
CA MET A 62 -6.44 18.26 2.79
C MET A 62 -6.06 19.69 3.19
N GLY A 63 -4.76 20.00 3.23
CA GLY A 63 -4.26 21.33 3.59
C GLY A 63 -4.70 22.44 2.63
N ALA A 64 -4.88 22.11 1.35
CA ALA A 64 -5.39 23.01 0.32
C ALA A 64 -6.93 23.14 0.31
N GLY A 65 -7.64 22.46 1.21
CA GLY A 65 -9.11 22.49 1.27
C GLY A 65 -9.81 21.78 0.11
N LYS A 66 -9.13 20.86 -0.58
CA LYS A 66 -9.71 20.05 -1.68
C LYS A 66 -10.54 18.85 -1.18
N ALA A 67 -10.55 18.63 0.13
CA ALA A 67 -11.37 17.61 0.75
C ALA A 67 -12.86 17.93 0.64
N HIS A 68 -13.71 16.89 0.72
CA HIS A 68 -15.15 17.08 0.70
C HIS A 68 -15.63 17.83 1.96
N ALA A 69 -16.42 18.88 1.78
CA ALA A 69 -16.83 19.78 2.87
C ALA A 69 -18.04 19.21 3.64
N VAL A 70 -17.79 18.22 4.49
CA VAL A 70 -18.81 17.59 5.35
C VAL A 70 -18.42 17.64 6.82
N PRO A 71 -19.39 17.65 7.76
CA PRO A 71 -19.09 17.46 9.17
C PRO A 71 -18.37 16.12 9.40
N LEU A 72 -17.22 16.16 10.08
CA LEU A 72 -16.40 14.98 10.38
C LEU A 72 -16.05 14.95 11.87
N ILE A 73 -16.26 13.79 12.50
CA ILE A 73 -15.71 13.47 13.82
C ILE A 73 -14.61 12.43 13.59
N VAL A 74 -13.41 12.70 14.08
CA VAL A 74 -12.24 11.81 13.97
C VAL A 74 -11.62 11.60 15.35
N GLY A 75 -11.07 10.41 15.60
CA GLY A 75 -10.41 10.06 16.86
C GLY A 75 -9.49 8.86 16.68
N THR A 76 -8.72 8.55 17.73
CA THR A 76 -7.77 7.44 17.79
C THR A 76 -8.00 6.59 19.05
N ASN A 77 -7.58 5.33 19.04
CA ASN A 77 -7.54 4.49 20.23
C ASN A 77 -6.26 4.71 21.05
N ALA A 78 -6.33 4.51 22.37
CA ALA A 78 -5.18 4.68 23.26
C ALA A 78 -4.02 3.73 22.96
N ASP A 79 -4.32 2.54 22.44
CA ASP A 79 -3.37 1.45 22.20
C ASP A 79 -3.44 0.90 20.76
N GLU A 80 -3.61 1.76 19.74
CA GLU A 80 -3.69 1.33 18.33
C GLU A 80 -2.51 0.47 17.88
N GLY A 81 -1.31 0.82 18.35
CA GLY A 81 -0.07 0.14 18.00
C GLY A 81 -0.03 -1.35 18.36
N ARG A 82 -0.85 -1.81 19.32
CA ARG A 82 -0.90 -3.23 19.72
C ARG A 82 -1.38 -4.16 18.62
N LEU A 83 -2.03 -3.64 17.58
CA LEU A 83 -2.39 -4.44 16.41
C LEU A 83 -1.16 -4.90 15.60
N PHE A 84 -0.02 -4.22 15.75
CA PHE A 84 1.16 -4.40 14.89
C PHE A 84 2.39 -4.96 15.62
N THR A 85 2.23 -5.37 16.89
CA THR A 85 3.27 -5.96 17.75
C THR A 85 2.88 -7.35 18.21
#